data_AF-A0A2Z5ISG2-F1
#
_entry.id   AF-A0A2Z5ISG2-F1
#
_cell.length_a   1.000
_cell.length_b   1.000
_cell.length_c   1.000
_cell.angle_alpha   90.00
_cell.angle_beta   90.00
_cell.angle_gamma   90.00
#
_symmetry.space_group_name_H-M   'P 1'
#
loop_
_entity.id
_entity.type
_entity.pdbx_description
1 polymer ?
#
loop_
_entity_poly.entity_id
_entity_poly.type
_entity_poly.pdbx_seq_one_letter_code
_entity_poly.pdbx_strand_id
1 'polypeptide(L)'
;MKDNNRNIISTPPKQNLDKDDKDNENNNLELDKDKNGDNVIPNPIPNDNEKTETINLNNAQQQEVVDVLEINKKIPVSLNIKNITNKSKDMIKITKIEILSFSDSRGILILSILGTYKNKKFLLNNYEISGFNNYSFMQNSRAITVSINKERLIKTKKEIADLFAIKGEELLTYININVNGILLNHLFDEKLIEVENINLGQNKSLTFSLYYINKSKTLNEDVKIENKIKIDGIRIPITDDKITEIDVLNYILDKKIQVKVKDNEDNKIFASFYENRSKIVNNAIVAKFFDLDETKGLDYFKNKTGQLFIQIEKVKANDINGILFVSYHIILEVNDQMKRSKTKNIEIKNFPKAESDKDLNSQFILIENRFIDGKNSFQERIKKLYDKVKNENDLTNLEITDKTNLLTFLGFSNEWNILRKTDNSSQNKYIVNDARSYWEFQFKGTKLSDLLDTNTGILIDPETRKEKISFYSIQIKPIKISNFEINKIEESLTAKFTYEIKFYVYYANNVDSNNTKEISLIKENTISWKQKTLGYYPSFFINIKFLQVFNFK
;
A
#
# COMPACT_ATOMS: atom_id res chain seq x y z
N MET A 1 -11.86 -33.70 66.35
CA MET A 1 -12.50 -33.82 67.68
C MET A 1 -13.94 -33.33 67.57
N LYS A 2 -14.83 -33.93 68.37
CA LYS A 2 -16.19 -33.52 68.78
C LYS A 2 -16.46 -32.00 68.73
N ASP A 3 -17.68 -31.47 68.60
CA ASP A 3 -19.06 -31.91 68.26
C ASP A 3 -19.96 -30.66 68.46
N ASN A 4 -21.27 -30.79 68.23
CA ASN A 4 -22.37 -29.85 68.58
C ASN A 4 -22.58 -28.69 67.56
N ASN A 5 -23.48 -28.74 66.57
CA ASN A 5 -24.78 -29.44 66.36
C ASN A 5 -26.02 -28.69 66.93
N ARG A 6 -27.13 -28.78 66.18
CA ARG A 6 -28.54 -28.39 66.48
C ARG A 6 -28.92 -26.89 66.28
N ASN A 7 -30.14 -26.52 65.84
CA ASN A 7 -31.26 -27.34 65.31
C ASN A 7 -32.00 -26.73 64.07
N ILE A 8 -33.34 -26.81 63.99
CA ILE A 8 -34.11 -27.12 62.76
C ILE A 8 -35.43 -26.29 62.67
N ILE A 9 -36.16 -26.40 61.53
CA ILE A 9 -37.62 -26.16 61.27
C ILE A 9 -37.94 -24.80 60.61
N SER A 10 -38.60 -24.59 59.45
CA SER A 10 -39.15 -25.36 58.30
C SER A 10 -40.65 -25.09 58.00
N THR A 11 -40.94 -24.57 56.79
CA THR A 11 -42.15 -24.81 55.92
C THR A 11 -43.57 -24.33 56.36
N PRO A 12 -44.59 -24.18 55.45
CA PRO A 12 -44.60 -23.81 54.01
C PRO A 12 -45.74 -22.78 53.63
N PRO A 13 -46.63 -22.86 52.57
CA PRO A 13 -46.86 -21.67 51.70
C PRO A 13 -48.34 -21.31 51.30
N LYS A 14 -48.50 -20.30 50.42
CA LYS A 14 -49.64 -19.96 49.51
C LYS A 14 -51.02 -19.58 50.09
N GLN A 15 -51.58 -18.45 49.59
CA GLN A 15 -52.97 -18.39 49.08
C GLN A 15 -53.23 -17.21 48.12
N ASN A 16 -54.21 -17.39 47.23
CA ASN A 16 -54.58 -16.63 46.01
C ASN A 16 -55.50 -15.40 46.24
N LEU A 17 -55.90 -14.76 45.11
CA LEU A 17 -57.10 -13.92 44.84
C LEU A 17 -56.93 -12.42 45.18
N ASP A 18 -57.56 -11.44 44.49
CA ASP A 18 -58.40 -11.48 43.27
C ASP A 18 -58.27 -10.17 42.42
N LYS A 19 -59.12 -10.05 41.38
CA LYS A 19 -59.23 -8.96 40.37
C LYS A 19 -59.55 -7.55 40.92
N ASP A 20 -59.35 -6.52 40.07
CA ASP A 20 -60.49 -5.69 39.63
C ASP A 20 -60.28 -4.91 38.31
N ASP A 21 -61.43 -4.63 37.70
CA ASP A 21 -61.83 -4.22 36.35
C ASP A 21 -61.61 -2.73 35.93
N LYS A 22 -61.72 -2.47 34.60
CA LYS A 22 -62.34 -1.27 33.92
C LYS A 22 -61.62 0.10 33.91
N ASP A 23 -61.87 1.05 32.98
CA ASP A 23 -62.71 1.12 31.75
C ASP A 23 -62.24 2.30 30.83
N ASN A 24 -62.85 2.45 29.63
CA ASN A 24 -63.00 3.70 28.81
C ASN A 24 -61.76 4.34 28.13
N GLU A 25 -61.85 5.10 27.01
CA GLU A 25 -62.89 5.24 25.96
C GLU A 25 -62.32 5.91 24.67
N ASN A 26 -62.73 5.38 23.51
CA ASN A 26 -63.29 6.06 22.31
C ASN A 26 -62.60 7.17 21.47
N ASN A 27 -63.12 7.23 20.22
CA ASN A 27 -63.01 8.21 19.13
C ASN A 27 -61.79 8.09 18.20
N ASN A 28 -61.86 7.61 16.95
CA ASN A 28 -62.75 7.76 15.77
C ASN A 28 -62.45 8.96 14.83
N LEU A 29 -62.70 8.69 13.54
CA LEU A 29 -62.65 9.54 12.35
C LEU A 29 -61.21 9.75 11.79
N GLU A 30 -60.98 9.72 10.47
CA GLU A 30 -61.92 9.70 9.35
C GLU A 30 -61.40 8.89 8.15
N LEU A 31 -62.32 8.36 7.34
CA LEU A 31 -62.05 7.67 6.08
C LEU A 31 -62.17 8.68 4.94
N ASP A 32 -61.25 8.63 3.98
CA ASP A 32 -61.62 8.97 2.60
C ASP A 32 -61.01 7.98 1.61
N LYS A 33 -61.79 7.67 0.58
CA LYS A 33 -61.44 6.71 -0.48
C LYS A 33 -61.34 7.47 -1.78
N ASP A 34 -60.30 7.22 -2.56
CA ASP A 34 -60.48 7.19 -4.00
C ASP A 34 -59.58 6.17 -4.71
N LYS A 35 -59.99 5.79 -5.92
CA LYS A 35 -59.61 4.52 -6.56
C LYS A 35 -58.69 4.69 -7.77
N ASN A 36 -57.91 3.63 -8.01
CA ASN A 36 -57.21 3.26 -9.25
C ASN A 36 -56.05 4.20 -9.67
N GLY A 37 -54.85 3.70 -9.96
CA GLY A 37 -54.34 2.35 -9.83
C GLY A 37 -53.11 2.12 -10.71
N ASP A 38 -52.10 1.42 -10.19
CA ASP A 38 -51.27 0.50 -10.98
C ASP A 38 -50.41 -0.37 -10.04
N ASN A 39 -50.09 -1.58 -10.49
CA ASN A 39 -49.41 -2.58 -9.67
C ASN A 39 -47.92 -2.25 -9.47
N VAL A 40 -47.56 -1.81 -8.27
CA VAL A 40 -46.21 -2.01 -7.71
C VAL A 40 -46.37 -2.88 -6.47
N ILE A 41 -45.87 -4.11 -6.51
CA ILE A 41 -45.76 -4.98 -5.33
C ILE A 41 -44.74 -4.33 -4.38
N PRO A 42 -45.13 -3.81 -3.21
CA PRO A 42 -44.15 -3.32 -2.24
C PRO A 42 -43.53 -4.54 -1.56
N ASN A 43 -42.20 -4.54 -1.42
CA ASN A 43 -41.54 -5.48 -0.52
C ASN A 43 -42.13 -5.36 0.89
N PRO A 44 -42.16 -6.44 1.69
CA PRO A 44 -42.84 -6.43 2.98
C PRO A 44 -42.39 -5.29 3.88
N ILE A 45 -43.37 -4.55 4.40
CA ILE A 45 -43.16 -3.63 5.51
C ILE A 45 -42.52 -4.43 6.66
N PRO A 46 -41.36 -4.00 7.21
CA PRO A 46 -40.77 -4.67 8.35
C PRO A 46 -41.78 -4.70 9.50
N ASN A 47 -42.02 -5.90 10.03
CA ASN A 47 -42.98 -6.08 11.10
C ASN A 47 -42.35 -5.54 12.40
N ASP A 48 -42.67 -4.30 12.77
CA ASP A 48 -42.05 -3.51 13.84
C ASP A 48 -42.37 -4.00 15.28
N ASN A 49 -42.59 -5.31 15.43
CA ASN A 49 -42.82 -6.01 16.69
C ASN A 49 -42.01 -7.31 16.82
N GLU A 50 -40.88 -7.44 16.09
CA GLU A 50 -39.84 -8.36 16.54
C GLU A 50 -39.32 -7.91 17.91
N LYS A 51 -39.62 -8.69 18.94
CA LYS A 51 -38.85 -8.72 20.19
C LYS A 51 -37.41 -9.09 19.81
N THR A 52 -36.59 -8.09 19.51
CA THR A 52 -35.19 -8.28 19.16
C THR A 52 -34.51 -9.04 20.30
N GLU A 53 -34.22 -10.32 20.07
CA GLU A 53 -33.62 -11.19 21.08
C GLU A 53 -32.28 -10.59 21.52
N THR A 54 -32.20 -10.22 22.80
CA THR A 54 -30.92 -9.86 23.41
C THR A 54 -30.14 -11.15 23.65
N ILE A 55 -28.98 -11.28 23.00
CA ILE A 55 -28.09 -12.41 23.22
C ILE A 55 -27.11 -12.12 24.35
N ASN A 56 -26.90 -13.15 25.18
CA ASN A 56 -25.80 -13.17 26.13
C ASN A 56 -24.53 -13.59 25.39
N LEU A 57 -23.54 -12.70 25.30
CA LEU A 57 -22.24 -13.00 24.70
C LEU A 57 -21.43 -13.90 25.64
N ASN A 58 -20.77 -14.92 25.10
CA ASN A 58 -19.76 -15.69 25.85
C ASN A 58 -18.43 -14.92 25.95
N ASN A 59 -17.49 -15.40 26.77
CA ASN A 59 -16.24 -14.69 27.05
C ASN A 59 -15.40 -14.36 25.80
N ALA A 60 -15.41 -15.22 24.77
CA ALA A 60 -14.69 -14.96 23.52
C ALA A 60 -15.37 -13.83 22.73
N GLN A 61 -16.70 -13.86 22.61
CA GLN A 61 -17.48 -12.81 21.95
C GLN A 61 -17.42 -11.46 22.70
N GLN A 62 -17.34 -11.50 24.03
CA GLN A 62 -17.11 -10.32 24.86
C GLN A 62 -15.72 -9.71 24.56
N GLN A 63 -14.68 -10.54 24.43
CA GLN A 63 -13.34 -10.07 24.06
C GLN A 63 -13.32 -9.49 22.65
N GLU A 64 -13.97 -10.12 21.67
CA GLU A 64 -14.11 -9.58 20.31
C GLU A 64 -14.76 -8.17 20.33
N VAL A 65 -15.80 -7.96 21.14
CA VAL A 65 -16.44 -6.63 21.32
C VAL A 65 -15.47 -5.61 21.94
N VAL A 66 -14.64 -6.02 22.89
CA VAL A 66 -13.61 -5.15 23.50
C VAL A 66 -12.48 -4.82 22.52
N ASP A 67 -12.08 -5.78 21.68
CA ASP A 67 -11.03 -5.58 20.67
C ASP A 67 -11.45 -4.56 19.60
N VAL A 68 -12.75 -4.46 19.29
CA VAL A 68 -13.30 -3.41 18.42
C VAL A 68 -13.11 -2.00 18.99
N LEU A 69 -12.92 -1.84 20.31
CA LEU A 69 -12.60 -0.54 20.91
C LEU A 69 -11.17 -0.09 20.63
N GLU A 70 -10.28 -1.02 20.24
CA GLU A 70 -8.84 -0.78 19.96
C GLU A 70 -8.07 -0.19 21.16
N ILE A 71 -8.42 -0.67 22.36
CA ILE A 71 -7.84 -0.21 23.63
C ILE A 71 -6.36 -0.59 23.74
N ASN A 72 -5.51 0.40 24.05
CA ASN A 72 -4.09 0.22 24.27
C ASN A 72 -3.77 0.04 25.76
N LYS A 73 -3.65 -1.21 26.22
CA LYS A 73 -3.28 -1.52 27.61
C LYS A 73 -1.87 -1.06 28.02
N LYS A 74 -1.00 -0.62 27.10
CA LYS A 74 0.37 -0.16 27.42
C LYS A 74 0.43 1.26 28.00
N ILE A 75 -0.69 1.99 28.00
CA ILE A 75 -0.84 3.34 28.58
C ILE A 75 -1.95 3.34 29.64
N PRO A 76 -2.03 4.35 30.53
CA PRO A 76 -3.08 4.47 31.54
C PRO A 76 -4.48 4.51 30.97
N VAL A 77 -5.48 4.27 31.82
CA VAL A 77 -6.88 4.24 31.40
C VAL A 77 -7.33 5.62 30.94
N SER A 78 -6.97 6.68 31.68
CA SER A 78 -7.34 8.06 31.37
C SER A 78 -6.90 8.53 29.98
N LEU A 79 -5.79 8.01 29.45
CA LEU A 79 -5.33 8.31 28.09
C LEU A 79 -6.06 7.50 27.01
N ASN A 80 -6.63 6.34 27.35
CA ASN A 80 -7.45 5.55 26.44
C ASN A 80 -8.85 6.13 26.27
N ILE A 81 -9.43 6.75 27.32
CA ILE A 81 -10.83 7.22 27.36
C ILE A 81 -11.25 8.01 26.11
N LYS A 82 -10.42 8.96 25.67
CA LYS A 82 -10.70 9.80 24.49
C LYS A 82 -10.84 9.03 23.16
N ASN A 83 -10.33 7.80 23.11
CA ASN A 83 -10.38 6.92 21.95
C ASN A 83 -11.51 5.86 22.04
N ILE A 84 -12.18 5.74 23.19
CA ILE A 84 -13.28 4.80 23.41
C ILE A 84 -14.57 5.43 22.88
N THR A 85 -14.86 5.14 21.62
CA THR A 85 -16.01 5.66 20.88
C THR A 85 -16.81 4.52 20.24
N ASN A 86 -18.06 4.81 19.87
CA ASN A 86 -18.90 3.87 19.12
C ASN A 86 -18.19 3.48 17.80
N LYS A 87 -17.91 2.19 17.63
CA LYS A 87 -17.23 1.62 16.46
C LYS A 87 -18.03 0.44 15.88
N SER A 88 -17.80 0.14 14.61
CA SER A 88 -18.37 -1.02 13.92
C SER A 88 -17.26 -1.73 13.16
N LYS A 89 -17.21 -3.06 13.26
CA LYS A 89 -16.22 -3.90 12.60
C LYS A 89 -16.79 -5.31 12.45
N ASP A 90 -16.61 -5.91 11.27
CA ASP A 90 -17.06 -7.25 10.93
C ASP A 90 -18.54 -7.48 11.29
N MET A 91 -18.84 -8.37 12.24
CA MET A 91 -20.20 -8.71 12.66
C MET A 91 -20.67 -7.90 13.88
N ILE A 92 -19.90 -6.90 14.32
CA ILE A 92 -20.09 -6.15 15.56
C ILE A 92 -20.38 -4.67 15.25
N LYS A 93 -21.43 -4.13 15.84
CA LYS A 93 -21.77 -2.70 15.81
C LYS A 93 -22.07 -2.23 17.23
N ILE A 94 -21.22 -1.37 17.77
CA ILE A 94 -21.39 -0.78 19.09
C ILE A 94 -22.21 0.51 18.94
N THR A 95 -23.34 0.60 19.63
CA THR A 95 -24.31 1.69 19.51
C THR A 95 -24.28 2.66 20.69
N LYS A 96 -23.89 2.19 21.88
CA LYS A 96 -23.60 3.04 23.04
C LYS A 96 -22.46 2.43 23.86
N ILE A 97 -21.55 3.27 24.33
CA ILE A 97 -20.58 2.95 25.36
C ILE A 97 -20.76 3.94 26.49
N GLU A 98 -20.70 3.47 27.73
CA GLU A 98 -20.75 4.30 28.92
C GLU A 98 -19.59 3.93 29.85
N ILE A 99 -18.74 4.91 30.17
CA ILE A 99 -17.62 4.73 31.09
C ILE A 99 -18.14 4.91 32.51
N LEU A 100 -18.39 3.79 33.18
CA LEU A 100 -18.99 3.75 34.50
C LEU A 100 -17.96 4.18 35.55
N SER A 101 -16.78 3.56 35.55
CA SER A 101 -15.69 3.91 36.46
C SER A 101 -14.33 3.52 35.90
N PHE A 102 -13.26 4.15 36.42
CA PHE A 102 -11.89 3.73 36.15
C PHE A 102 -10.93 4.15 37.26
N SER A 103 -9.74 3.56 37.26
CA SER A 103 -8.62 3.92 38.14
C SER A 103 -7.31 3.70 37.40
N ASP A 104 -6.55 4.77 37.17
CA ASP A 104 -5.21 4.69 36.58
C ASP A 104 -4.24 3.94 37.48
N SER A 105 -4.36 4.08 38.81
CA SER A 105 -3.46 3.44 39.77
C SER A 105 -3.59 1.91 39.77
N ARG A 106 -4.81 1.41 39.61
CA ARG A 106 -5.13 -0.03 39.55
C ARG A 106 -5.02 -0.60 38.13
N GLY A 107 -5.04 0.26 37.11
CA GLY A 107 -5.05 -0.17 35.70
C GLY A 107 -6.35 -0.87 35.30
N ILE A 108 -7.49 -0.34 35.75
CA ILE A 108 -8.82 -0.93 35.59
C ILE A 108 -9.81 0.08 35.00
N LEU A 109 -10.60 -0.38 34.03
CA LEU A 109 -11.71 0.33 33.39
C LEU A 109 -13.00 -0.50 33.49
N ILE A 110 -14.12 0.11 33.85
CA ILE A 110 -15.44 -0.56 33.88
C ILE A 110 -16.40 0.16 32.92
N LEU A 111 -16.98 -0.60 32.00
CA LEU A 111 -17.87 -0.10 30.94
C LEU A 111 -19.28 -0.71 31.02
N SER A 112 -20.26 0.02 30.50
CA SER A 112 -21.46 -0.58 29.89
C SER A 112 -21.38 -0.41 28.37
N ILE A 113 -21.70 -1.47 27.61
CA ILE A 113 -21.64 -1.50 26.15
C ILE A 113 -22.94 -2.08 25.61
N LEU A 114 -23.65 -1.30 24.79
CA LEU A 114 -24.82 -1.73 24.04
C LEU A 114 -24.47 -1.81 22.55
N GLY A 115 -24.92 -2.86 21.87
CA GLY A 115 -24.66 -3.02 20.45
C GLY A 115 -25.43 -4.17 19.81
N THR A 116 -25.00 -4.55 18.61
CA THR A 116 -25.42 -5.77 17.92
C THR A 116 -24.23 -6.62 17.51
N TYR A 117 -24.36 -7.94 17.67
CA TYR A 117 -23.41 -8.96 17.24
C TYR A 117 -24.17 -9.95 16.35
N LYS A 118 -23.73 -10.14 15.09
CA LYS A 118 -24.48 -10.91 14.07
C LYS A 118 -25.96 -10.48 13.98
N ASN A 119 -26.20 -9.16 13.94
CA ASN A 119 -27.51 -8.50 13.91
C ASN A 119 -28.42 -8.72 15.14
N LYS A 120 -28.06 -9.55 16.13
CA LYS A 120 -28.78 -9.67 17.40
C LYS A 120 -28.27 -8.65 18.42
N LYS A 121 -29.16 -8.06 19.22
CA LYS A 121 -28.77 -7.05 20.23
C LYS A 121 -28.00 -7.73 21.36
N PHE A 122 -27.04 -7.02 21.95
CA PHE A 122 -26.36 -7.44 23.19
C PHE A 122 -26.22 -6.26 24.15
N LEU A 123 -26.08 -6.58 25.43
CA LEU A 123 -25.75 -5.63 26.49
C LEU A 123 -24.68 -6.23 27.39
N LEU A 124 -23.55 -5.56 27.53
CA LEU A 124 -22.53 -5.87 28.53
C LEU A 124 -22.63 -4.79 29.62
N ASN A 125 -22.98 -5.18 30.84
CA ASN A 125 -23.05 -4.27 31.99
C ASN A 125 -21.89 -4.55 32.94
N ASN A 126 -21.31 -3.49 33.51
CA ASN A 126 -20.21 -3.56 34.48
C ASN A 126 -19.03 -4.41 33.99
N TYR A 127 -18.73 -4.36 32.69
CA TYR A 127 -17.65 -5.15 32.11
C TYR A 127 -16.30 -4.56 32.50
N GLU A 128 -15.51 -5.31 33.27
CA GLU A 128 -14.18 -4.90 33.72
C GLU A 128 -13.11 -5.26 32.69
N ILE A 129 -12.34 -4.26 32.27
CA ILE A 129 -11.11 -4.41 31.49
C ILE A 129 -9.95 -4.07 32.43
N SER A 130 -9.14 -5.06 32.75
CA SER A 130 -7.96 -4.93 33.61
C SER A 130 -6.64 -5.10 32.84
N GLY A 131 -5.54 -4.77 33.50
CA GLY A 131 -4.18 -4.89 32.95
C GLY A 131 -3.72 -3.69 32.15
N PHE A 132 -4.31 -2.50 32.34
CA PHE A 132 -3.73 -1.26 31.85
C PHE A 132 -2.46 -0.91 32.63
N ASN A 133 -1.51 -0.27 31.95
CA ASN A 133 -0.25 0.15 32.55
C ASN A 133 -0.49 1.26 33.59
N ASN A 134 -0.22 0.96 34.85
CA ASN A 134 -0.16 1.96 35.92
C ASN A 134 1.31 2.35 36.14
N TYR A 135 1.63 3.64 36.03
CA TYR A 135 2.99 4.14 36.21
C TYR A 135 3.42 4.25 37.69
N SER A 136 2.86 3.40 38.55
CA SER A 136 3.15 3.33 40.00
C SER A 136 4.65 3.21 40.31
N PHE A 137 5.35 2.42 39.48
CA PHE A 137 6.79 2.16 39.60
C PHE A 137 7.69 3.39 39.34
N MET A 138 7.16 4.53 38.88
CA MET A 138 7.91 5.78 38.80
C MET A 138 8.38 6.28 40.17
N GLN A 139 7.70 5.90 41.27
CA GLN A 139 8.12 6.22 42.65
C GLN A 139 9.54 5.73 42.96
N ASN A 140 9.97 4.63 42.34
CA ASN A 140 11.31 4.07 42.49
C ASN A 140 12.19 4.48 41.31
N SER A 141 12.50 5.76 41.21
CA SER A 141 13.23 6.40 40.10
C SER A 141 14.74 6.08 40.06
N ARG A 142 15.08 4.78 40.06
CA ARG A 142 16.47 4.28 40.04
C ARG A 142 17.20 4.56 38.73
N ALA A 143 16.47 4.75 37.63
CA ALA A 143 17.03 5.12 36.33
C ALA A 143 16.30 6.35 35.78
N ILE A 144 16.83 7.53 36.07
CA ILE A 144 16.45 8.79 35.40
C ILE A 144 17.55 9.12 34.38
N THR A 145 17.17 9.31 33.12
CA THR A 145 18.04 9.91 32.10
C THR A 145 17.40 11.16 31.53
N VAL A 146 18.22 12.14 31.19
CA VAL A 146 17.78 13.42 30.66
C VAL A 146 18.58 13.73 29.40
N SER A 147 17.90 14.07 28.31
CA SER A 147 18.54 14.44 27.05
C SER A 147 17.86 15.65 26.41
N ILE A 148 18.53 16.29 25.45
CA ILE A 148 17.97 17.44 24.76
C ILE A 148 16.92 17.00 23.73
N ASN A 149 15.76 17.66 23.71
CA ASN A 149 14.80 17.53 22.60
C ASN A 149 15.29 18.32 21.39
N LYS A 150 16.23 17.72 20.65
CA LYS A 150 16.85 18.33 19.46
C LYS A 150 15.81 18.73 18.42
N GLU A 151 14.77 17.91 18.19
CA GLU A 151 13.70 18.24 17.24
C GLU A 151 13.03 19.57 17.61
N ARG A 152 12.68 19.78 18.88
CA ARG A 152 12.06 21.02 19.32
C ARG A 152 12.98 22.22 19.13
N LEU A 153 14.25 22.12 19.55
CA LEU A 153 15.23 23.20 19.39
C LEU A 153 15.43 23.60 17.92
N ILE A 154 15.62 22.62 17.02
CA ILE A 154 15.78 22.84 15.59
C ILE A 154 14.50 23.48 15.02
N LYS A 155 13.32 22.94 15.35
CA LYS A 155 12.02 23.49 14.92
C LYS A 155 11.84 24.97 15.29
N THR A 156 12.31 25.38 16.47
CA THR A 156 12.23 26.77 16.97
C THR A 156 13.49 27.60 16.72
N LYS A 157 14.48 27.09 15.96
CA LYS A 157 15.78 27.73 15.67
C LYS A 157 16.60 28.16 16.91
N LYS A 158 16.34 27.56 18.08
CA LYS A 158 17.03 27.82 19.37
C LYS A 158 18.31 26.99 19.51
N GLU A 159 19.26 27.50 20.29
CA GLU A 159 20.49 26.80 20.68
C GLU A 159 20.40 26.16 22.08
N ILE A 160 21.38 25.33 22.42
CA ILE A 160 21.57 24.84 23.79
C ILE A 160 21.84 25.99 24.77
N ALA A 161 22.49 27.08 24.33
CA ALA A 161 22.71 28.26 25.14
C ALA A 161 21.39 28.97 25.54
N ASP A 162 20.38 28.94 24.68
CA ASP A 162 19.08 29.56 24.98
C ASP A 162 18.34 28.83 26.11
N LEU A 163 18.61 27.53 26.34
CA LEU A 163 17.96 26.73 27.38
C LEU A 163 18.19 27.28 28.79
N PHE A 164 19.33 27.93 29.05
CA PHE A 164 19.65 28.49 30.37
C PHE A 164 18.80 29.72 30.71
N ALA A 165 18.16 30.35 29.72
CA ALA A 165 17.21 31.44 29.94
C ALA A 165 15.76 30.94 30.13
N ILE A 166 15.46 29.71 29.72
CA ILE A 166 14.11 29.11 29.81
C ILE A 166 13.91 28.52 31.21
N LYS A 167 12.75 28.79 31.81
CA LYS A 167 12.43 28.41 33.21
C LYS A 167 11.06 27.78 33.33
N GLY A 168 10.88 26.93 34.34
CA GLY A 168 9.61 26.29 34.62
C GLY A 168 9.13 25.40 33.46
N GLU A 169 7.81 25.28 33.32
CA GLU A 169 7.17 24.30 32.43
C GLU A 169 7.62 24.39 30.96
N GLU A 170 7.98 25.59 30.45
CA GLU A 170 8.47 25.74 29.07
C GLU A 170 9.71 24.87 28.80
N LEU A 171 10.56 24.69 29.81
CA LEU A 171 11.80 23.91 29.72
C LEU A 171 11.54 22.42 29.41
N LEU A 172 10.40 21.86 29.85
CA LEU A 172 9.99 20.50 29.50
C LEU A 172 9.70 20.32 28.00
N THR A 173 9.37 21.38 27.27
CA THR A 173 9.20 21.25 25.81
C THR A 173 10.52 21.00 25.09
N TYR A 174 11.65 21.39 25.69
CA TYR A 174 13.00 21.33 25.10
C TYR A 174 13.91 20.25 25.71
N ILE A 175 13.51 19.61 26.81
CA ILE A 175 14.30 18.58 27.50
C ILE A 175 13.48 17.31 27.65
N ASN A 176 14.00 16.20 27.13
CA ASN A 176 13.44 14.87 27.29
C ASN A 176 13.83 14.32 28.66
N ILE A 177 12.84 13.97 29.50
CA ILE A 177 13.08 13.29 30.78
C ILE A 177 12.55 11.86 30.65
N ASN A 178 13.42 10.87 30.81
CA ASN A 178 13.04 9.46 30.81
C ASN A 178 13.22 8.88 32.23
N VAL A 179 12.17 8.27 32.77
CA VAL A 179 12.18 7.61 34.07
C VAL A 179 11.81 6.15 33.90
N ASN A 180 12.73 5.25 34.26
CA ASN A 180 12.55 3.80 34.19
C ASN A 180 12.04 3.30 32.80
N GLY A 181 12.47 3.95 31.72
CA GLY A 181 12.08 3.65 30.33
C GLY A 181 10.97 4.52 29.77
N ILE A 182 10.30 5.36 30.57
CA ILE A 182 9.14 6.16 30.16
C ILE A 182 9.54 7.62 29.93
N LEU A 183 9.27 8.12 28.73
CA LEU A 183 9.43 9.53 28.38
C LEU A 183 8.28 10.37 28.97
N LEU A 184 8.58 11.22 29.95
CA LEU A 184 7.58 12.02 30.67
C LEU A 184 6.94 13.12 29.82
N ASN A 185 7.62 13.59 28.76
CA ASN A 185 7.16 14.69 27.90
C ASN A 185 5.77 14.44 27.31
N HIS A 186 5.50 13.21 26.85
CA HIS A 186 4.17 12.82 26.35
C HIS A 186 3.10 12.90 27.45
N LEU A 187 3.45 12.54 28.70
CA LEU A 187 2.52 12.62 29.83
C LEU A 187 2.30 14.06 30.29
N PHE A 188 3.27 14.95 30.08
CA PHE A 188 3.12 16.39 30.27
C PHE A 188 2.17 17.01 29.23
N ASP A 189 2.36 16.71 27.94
CA ASP A 189 1.45 17.16 26.86
C ASP A 189 -0.01 16.70 27.09
N GLU A 190 -0.20 15.49 27.65
CA GLU A 190 -1.51 14.93 28.02
C GLU A 190 -2.04 15.39 29.40
N LYS A 191 -1.37 16.33 30.08
CA LYS A 191 -1.77 16.86 31.40
C LYS A 191 -1.93 15.76 32.47
N LEU A 192 -0.98 14.83 32.49
CA LEU A 192 -0.75 13.85 33.57
C LEU A 192 0.56 14.11 34.34
N ILE A 193 1.35 15.11 33.95
CA ILE A 193 2.46 15.64 34.75
C ILE A 193 2.12 17.06 35.19
N GLU A 194 2.32 17.34 36.47
CA GLU A 194 2.28 18.66 37.08
C GLU A 194 3.70 19.04 37.54
N VAL A 195 4.11 20.28 37.29
CA VAL A 195 5.48 20.74 37.53
C VAL A 195 5.53 21.53 38.84
N GLU A 196 6.24 21.01 39.84
CA GLU A 196 6.54 21.78 41.06
C GLU A 196 7.75 22.69 40.83
N ASN A 197 8.81 22.14 40.23
CA ASN A 197 10.01 22.87 39.88
C ASN A 197 10.76 22.18 38.74
N ILE A 198 11.34 22.95 37.83
CA ILE A 198 12.35 22.46 36.88
C ILE A 198 13.33 23.59 36.55
N ASN A 199 14.62 23.31 36.68
CA ASN A 199 15.68 24.29 36.47
C ASN A 199 16.94 23.65 35.87
N LEU A 200 17.55 24.36 34.92
CA LEU A 200 18.83 23.98 34.31
C LEU A 200 19.99 24.66 35.04
N GLY A 201 20.83 23.87 35.70
CA GLY A 201 22.07 24.34 36.33
C GLY A 201 23.16 24.64 35.29
N GLN A 202 24.04 25.60 35.61
CA GLN A 202 25.12 26.09 34.73
C GLN A 202 26.00 24.96 34.13
N ASN A 203 26.19 23.86 34.86
CA ASN A 203 26.96 22.70 34.42
C ASN A 203 26.17 21.72 33.52
N LYS A 204 25.16 22.21 32.77
CA LYS A 204 24.22 21.40 31.96
C LYS A 204 23.59 20.23 32.72
N SER A 205 23.20 20.46 33.97
CA SER A 205 22.54 19.47 34.81
C SER A 205 21.13 19.92 35.17
N LEU A 206 20.15 19.03 35.01
CA LEU A 206 18.76 19.30 35.33
C LEU A 206 18.50 19.00 36.80
N THR A 207 17.77 19.88 37.47
CA THR A 207 17.13 19.60 38.75
C THR A 207 15.63 19.83 38.61
N PHE A 208 14.82 18.86 39.01
CA PHE A 208 13.37 18.91 38.88
C PHE A 208 12.65 18.20 40.02
N SER A 209 11.41 18.64 40.25
CA SER A 209 10.38 17.94 41.01
C SER A 209 9.09 18.00 40.20
N LEU A 210 8.55 16.82 39.89
CA LEU A 210 7.36 16.62 39.07
C LEU A 210 6.38 15.71 39.81
N TYR A 211 5.09 15.90 39.58
CA TYR A 211 4.05 15.00 40.06
C TYR A 211 3.36 14.31 38.88
N TYR A 212 3.45 12.98 38.79
CA TYR A 212 2.59 12.19 37.91
C TYR A 212 1.22 12.00 38.57
N ILE A 213 0.17 12.36 37.85
CA ILE A 213 -1.21 12.38 38.32
C ILE A 213 -1.93 11.11 37.87
N ASN A 214 -2.29 10.23 38.82
CA ASN A 214 -3.26 9.18 38.54
C ASN A 214 -4.68 9.76 38.64
N LYS A 215 -5.51 9.51 37.62
CA LYS A 215 -6.93 9.90 37.62
C LYS A 215 -7.80 8.69 37.92
N SER A 216 -8.95 8.96 38.52
CA SER A 216 -10.01 7.96 38.71
C SER A 216 -11.38 8.58 38.45
N LYS A 217 -12.36 7.71 38.22
CA LYS A 217 -13.77 8.06 38.14
C LYS A 217 -14.56 6.95 38.84
N THR A 218 -15.50 7.31 39.68
CA THR A 218 -16.51 6.42 40.27
C THR A 218 -17.85 6.58 39.54
N LEU A 219 -18.76 5.62 39.72
CA LEU A 219 -20.05 5.63 39.04
C LEU A 219 -20.83 6.92 39.36
N ASN A 220 -21.32 7.60 38.33
CA ASN A 220 -22.05 8.87 38.40
C ASN A 220 -21.27 10.05 39.03
N GLU A 221 -19.94 9.95 39.15
CA GLU A 221 -19.07 11.05 39.59
C GLU A 221 -18.18 11.55 38.46
N ASP A 222 -17.72 12.80 38.56
CA ASP A 222 -16.71 13.37 37.68
C ASP A 222 -15.32 12.75 37.89
N VAL A 223 -14.44 12.95 36.91
CA VAL A 223 -13.04 12.52 36.99
C VAL A 223 -12.31 13.32 38.07
N LYS A 224 -11.67 12.62 39.00
CA LYS A 224 -10.89 13.19 40.11
C LYS A 224 -9.43 12.75 40.02
N ILE A 225 -8.56 13.50 40.71
CA ILE A 225 -7.19 13.06 40.97
C ILE A 225 -7.26 12.02 42.09
N GLU A 226 -6.79 10.82 41.81
CA GLU A 226 -6.77 9.72 42.78
C GLU A 226 -5.57 9.84 43.72
N ASN A 227 -4.38 10.05 43.15
CA ASN A 227 -3.15 10.35 43.88
C ASN A 227 -2.13 11.06 42.96
N LYS A 228 -1.09 11.62 43.58
CA LYS A 228 0.08 12.17 42.90
C LYS A 228 1.31 11.34 43.27
N ILE A 229 2.11 10.98 42.28
CA ILE A 229 3.40 10.30 42.43
C ILE A 229 4.50 11.34 42.23
N LYS A 230 5.28 11.63 43.26
CA LYS A 230 6.42 12.54 43.16
C LYS A 230 7.58 11.87 42.41
N ILE A 231 8.21 12.62 41.53
CA ILE A 231 9.34 12.23 40.70
C ILE A 231 10.39 13.33 40.83
N ASP A 232 11.45 13.05 41.59
CA ASP A 232 12.52 14.00 41.87
C ASP A 232 13.80 13.62 41.11
N GLY A 233 14.47 14.61 40.53
CA GLY A 233 15.79 14.47 39.92
C GLY A 233 16.71 15.61 40.37
N ILE A 234 17.88 15.27 40.93
CA ILE A 234 18.84 16.26 41.46
C ILE A 234 20.12 16.20 40.62
N ARG A 235 20.50 17.33 40.01
CA ARG A 235 21.73 17.49 39.21
C ARG A 235 21.96 16.38 38.17
N ILE A 236 20.87 15.89 37.55
CA ILE A 236 20.96 14.84 36.53
C ILE A 236 21.68 15.42 35.30
N PRO A 237 22.81 14.84 34.84
CA PRO A 237 23.53 15.36 33.68
C PRO A 237 22.70 15.18 32.41
N ILE A 238 22.72 16.17 31.53
CA ILE A 238 22.03 16.10 30.24
C ILE A 238 22.94 15.40 29.21
N THR A 239 22.46 14.32 28.61
CA THR A 239 23.11 13.63 27.49
C THR A 239 22.70 14.26 26.14
N ASP A 240 23.48 13.96 25.10
CA ASP A 240 23.27 14.50 23.75
C ASP A 240 23.21 16.04 23.69
N ASP A 241 24.10 16.68 24.45
CA ASP A 241 24.15 18.12 24.72
C ASP A 241 24.58 19.01 23.53
N LYS A 242 24.52 18.47 22.30
CA LYS A 242 24.98 19.06 21.04
C LYS A 242 24.00 18.77 19.91
N ILE A 243 23.70 19.80 19.12
CA ILE A 243 23.01 19.70 17.83
C ILE A 243 24.07 19.72 16.75
N THR A 244 24.08 18.70 15.90
CA THR A 244 24.97 18.57 14.75
C THR A 244 24.22 18.91 13.46
N GLU A 245 24.95 19.16 12.37
CA GLU A 245 24.37 19.35 11.04
C GLU A 245 23.57 18.12 10.58
N ILE A 246 23.97 16.91 11.02
CA ILE A 246 23.26 15.67 10.73
C ILE A 246 21.92 15.61 11.47
N ASP A 247 21.85 16.12 12.71
CA ASP A 247 20.56 16.25 13.43
C ASP A 247 19.59 17.19 12.68
N VAL A 248 20.10 18.30 12.15
CA VAL A 248 19.30 19.27 11.35
C VAL A 248 18.87 18.66 10.01
N LEU A 249 19.78 17.99 9.29
CA LEU A 249 19.46 17.27 8.05
C LEU A 249 18.38 16.20 8.26
N ASN A 250 18.48 15.43 9.34
CA ASN A 250 17.47 14.43 9.72
C ASN A 250 16.11 15.08 10.06
N TYR A 251 16.12 16.23 10.74
CA TYR A 251 14.88 16.99 11.01
C TYR A 251 14.19 17.45 9.72
N ILE A 252 14.93 18.00 8.75
CA ILE A 252 14.37 18.44 7.46
C ILE A 252 13.82 17.23 6.68
N LEU A 253 14.56 16.12 6.64
CA LEU A 253 14.17 14.86 6.01
C LEU A 253 12.86 14.30 6.57
N ASP A 254 12.67 14.38 7.89
CA ASP A 254 11.50 13.80 8.56
C ASP A 254 10.30 14.73 8.65
N LYS A 255 10.50 16.05 8.68
CA LYS A 255 9.45 17.04 9.03
C LYS A 255 9.20 18.11 7.97
N LYS A 256 10.00 18.19 6.90
CA LYS A 256 9.92 19.26 5.89
C LYS A 256 9.79 18.76 4.45
N ILE A 257 10.41 17.62 4.11
CA ILE A 257 10.17 16.98 2.81
C ILE A 257 8.75 16.43 2.76
N GLN A 258 8.02 16.82 1.72
CA GLN A 258 6.75 16.21 1.34
C GLN A 258 6.91 15.39 0.05
N VAL A 259 6.23 14.25 -0.02
CA VAL A 259 6.16 13.45 -1.25
C VAL A 259 4.88 13.84 -1.98
N LYS A 260 5.04 14.41 -3.17
CA LYS A 260 3.94 14.81 -4.07
C LYS A 260 3.32 13.54 -4.66
N VAL A 261 2.17 13.14 -4.12
CA VAL A 261 1.27 12.22 -4.82
C VAL A 261 0.62 13.02 -5.94
N LYS A 262 1.23 12.98 -7.12
CA LYS A 262 0.59 13.42 -8.36
C LYS A 262 -0.16 12.23 -8.94
N ASP A 263 -1.43 12.43 -9.28
CA ASP A 263 -2.15 11.47 -10.09
C ASP A 263 -1.43 11.36 -11.44
N ASN A 264 -0.84 10.19 -11.70
CA ASN A 264 -0.14 9.91 -12.95
C ASN A 264 -1.12 9.39 -14.03
N GLU A 265 -2.43 9.60 -13.89
CA GLU A 265 -3.41 9.09 -14.85
C GLU A 265 -3.18 9.66 -16.27
N ASP A 266 -2.76 10.93 -16.38
CA ASP A 266 -2.32 11.55 -17.64
C ASP A 266 -0.93 11.05 -18.12
N ASN A 267 -0.12 10.50 -17.21
CA ASN A 267 1.21 9.97 -17.50
C ASN A 267 1.15 8.45 -17.71
N LYS A 268 0.97 8.01 -18.96
CA LYS A 268 1.03 6.60 -19.41
C LYS A 268 2.41 5.91 -19.25
N ILE A 269 3.24 6.36 -18.31
CA ILE A 269 4.63 5.93 -18.08
C ILE A 269 4.70 5.07 -16.81
N PHE A 270 5.28 3.89 -16.94
CA PHE A 270 5.39 2.89 -15.87
C PHE A 270 6.43 3.25 -14.81
N ALA A 271 6.38 2.59 -13.66
CA ALA A 271 7.35 2.81 -12.58
C ALA A 271 8.77 2.44 -13.04
N SER A 272 8.94 1.36 -13.80
CA SER A 272 10.26 0.93 -14.33
C SER A 272 10.93 1.92 -15.28
N PHE A 273 10.22 2.92 -15.80
CA PHE A 273 10.87 4.06 -16.46
C PHE A 273 11.92 4.71 -15.55
N TYR A 274 11.66 4.78 -14.24
CA TYR A 274 12.49 5.47 -13.26
C TYR A 274 13.58 4.57 -12.63
N GLU A 275 13.56 3.24 -12.85
CA GLU A 275 14.57 2.32 -12.31
C GLU A 275 15.85 2.29 -13.18
N ASN A 276 17.03 2.23 -12.54
CA ASN A 276 18.35 2.02 -13.15
C ASN A 276 18.79 3.03 -14.25
N ARG A 277 18.47 4.33 -14.08
CA ARG A 277 18.87 5.38 -15.05
C ARG A 277 19.90 6.38 -14.49
N SER A 278 20.43 7.20 -15.38
CA SER A 278 21.50 8.18 -15.10
C SER A 278 21.07 9.27 -14.11
N LYS A 279 22.05 10.06 -13.63
CA LYS A 279 21.82 11.20 -12.70
C LYS A 279 20.68 12.14 -13.12
N ILE A 280 20.45 12.31 -14.42
CA ILE A 280 19.37 13.14 -14.98
C ILE A 280 17.98 12.65 -14.52
N VAL A 281 17.78 11.33 -14.46
CA VAL A 281 16.50 10.74 -14.05
C VAL A 281 16.31 10.79 -12.54
N ASN A 282 17.38 10.70 -11.74
CA ASN A 282 17.32 10.97 -10.30
C ASN A 282 16.85 12.41 -10.04
N ASN A 283 17.37 13.40 -10.78
CA ASN A 283 16.90 14.79 -10.68
C ASN A 283 15.43 14.93 -11.10
N ALA A 284 14.99 14.20 -12.14
CA ALA A 284 13.59 14.19 -12.57
C ALA A 284 12.65 13.55 -11.52
N ILE A 285 13.10 12.51 -10.81
CA ILE A 285 12.38 11.92 -9.67
C ILE A 285 12.21 12.96 -8.56
N VAL A 286 13.29 13.66 -8.17
CA VAL A 286 13.25 14.74 -7.17
C VAL A 286 12.26 15.83 -7.58
N ALA A 287 12.43 16.42 -8.77
CA ALA A 287 11.57 17.50 -9.24
C ALA A 287 10.09 17.12 -9.40
N LYS A 288 9.80 15.86 -9.79
CA LYS A 288 8.42 15.40 -10.01
C LYS A 288 7.70 15.05 -8.71
N PHE A 289 8.38 14.35 -7.78
CA PHE A 289 7.76 13.66 -6.64
C PHE A 289 8.12 14.24 -5.28
N PHE A 290 9.08 15.15 -5.16
CA PHE A 290 9.48 15.71 -3.88
C PHE A 290 9.17 17.21 -3.80
N ASP A 291 8.88 17.67 -2.60
CA ASP A 291 8.86 19.09 -2.26
C ASP A 291 9.93 19.35 -1.19
N LEU A 292 10.90 20.18 -1.56
CA LEU A 292 11.90 20.75 -0.66
C LEU A 292 12.09 22.21 -1.07
N ASP A 293 11.73 23.11 -0.18
CA ASP A 293 12.12 24.51 -0.28
C ASP A 293 13.56 24.62 0.25
N GLU A 294 14.53 24.57 -0.66
CA GLU A 294 15.96 24.52 -0.33
C GLU A 294 16.39 25.76 0.45
N THR A 295 15.84 26.94 0.13
CA THR A 295 16.11 28.20 0.83
C THR A 295 15.58 28.17 2.27
N LYS A 296 14.31 27.81 2.48
CA LYS A 296 13.75 27.62 3.84
C LYS A 296 14.39 26.45 4.60
N GLY A 297 15.01 25.51 3.89
CA GLY A 297 15.82 24.44 4.47
C GLY A 297 17.17 24.95 5.00
N LEU A 298 17.90 25.74 4.21
CA LEU A 298 19.18 26.36 4.60
C LEU A 298 19.04 27.29 5.82
N ASP A 299 17.88 27.92 5.96
CA ASP A 299 17.44 28.72 7.09
C ASP A 299 17.57 28.04 8.47
N TYR A 300 17.59 26.70 8.53
CA TYR A 300 17.82 25.93 9.75
C TYR A 300 19.31 25.83 10.13
N PHE A 301 20.23 26.19 9.23
CA PHE A 301 21.68 26.20 9.44
C PHE A 301 22.24 27.60 9.72
N LYS A 302 21.38 28.56 10.11
CA LYS A 302 21.76 29.91 10.58
C LYS A 302 22.67 30.66 9.60
N ASN A 303 22.21 30.83 8.37
CA ASN A 303 22.86 31.62 7.32
C ASN A 303 24.21 31.05 6.81
N LYS A 304 24.47 29.74 6.97
CA LYS A 304 25.54 29.09 6.21
C LYS A 304 25.30 29.21 4.71
N THR A 305 26.30 29.70 3.99
CA THR A 305 26.34 29.69 2.53
C THR A 305 26.67 28.28 2.04
N GLY A 306 25.69 27.61 1.44
CA GLY A 306 25.80 26.25 0.92
C GLY A 306 24.61 25.88 0.07
N GLN A 307 24.58 24.63 -0.41
CA GLN A 307 23.46 24.06 -1.16
C GLN A 307 22.82 22.92 -0.37
N LEU A 308 21.49 22.82 -0.43
CA LEU A 308 20.71 21.79 0.24
C LEU A 308 19.86 21.07 -0.79
N PHE A 309 20.15 19.82 -1.10
CA PHE A 309 19.45 19.08 -2.15
C PHE A 309 19.15 17.63 -1.75
N ILE A 310 18.17 17.03 -2.43
CA ILE A 310 17.84 15.61 -2.29
C ILE A 310 18.72 14.80 -3.26
N GLN A 311 19.40 13.78 -2.74
CA GLN A 311 20.07 12.78 -3.56
C GLN A 311 19.33 11.44 -3.48
N ILE A 312 18.95 10.91 -4.65
CA ILE A 312 18.43 9.56 -4.78
C ILE A 312 19.60 8.56 -4.74
N GLU A 313 19.53 7.60 -3.83
CA GLU A 313 20.51 6.52 -3.66
C GLU A 313 20.15 5.31 -4.52
N LYS A 314 18.89 4.88 -4.49
CA LYS A 314 18.43 3.66 -5.16
C LYS A 314 16.94 3.74 -5.51
N VAL A 315 16.55 3.15 -6.64
CA VAL A 315 15.18 3.13 -7.15
C VAL A 315 14.82 1.72 -7.58
N LYS A 316 13.61 1.26 -7.23
CA LYS A 316 13.06 -0.04 -7.63
C LYS A 316 11.60 0.05 -8.04
N ALA A 317 11.23 -0.60 -9.13
CA ALA A 317 9.88 -0.59 -9.67
C ALA A 317 9.09 -1.87 -9.36
N ASN A 318 7.77 -1.70 -9.25
CA ASN A 318 6.79 -2.77 -9.27
C ASN A 318 5.68 -2.37 -10.23
N ASP A 319 5.85 -2.74 -11.50
CA ASP A 319 4.92 -2.39 -12.58
C ASP A 319 3.61 -3.18 -12.51
N ILE A 320 3.56 -4.25 -11.72
CA ILE A 320 2.35 -5.05 -11.49
C ILE A 320 1.40 -4.30 -10.57
N ASN A 321 1.94 -3.74 -9.48
CA ASN A 321 1.17 -3.01 -8.48
C ASN A 321 1.10 -1.50 -8.76
N GLY A 322 1.87 -0.97 -9.71
CA GLY A 322 1.89 0.45 -10.07
C GLY A 322 2.63 1.30 -9.03
N ILE A 323 3.79 0.80 -8.57
CA ILE A 323 4.53 1.35 -7.43
C ILE A 323 6.01 1.58 -7.79
N LEU A 324 6.56 2.70 -7.32
CA LEU A 324 7.99 3.01 -7.33
C LEU A 324 8.51 3.15 -5.90
N PHE A 325 9.49 2.33 -5.53
CA PHE A 325 10.23 2.44 -4.28
C PHE A 325 11.46 3.30 -4.48
N VAL A 326 11.66 4.30 -3.61
CA VAL A 326 12.76 5.25 -3.72
C VAL A 326 13.50 5.35 -2.37
N SER A 327 14.81 5.15 -2.41
CA SER A 327 15.74 5.44 -1.32
C SER A 327 16.45 6.76 -1.60
N TYR A 328 16.47 7.66 -0.62
CA TYR A 328 17.09 8.98 -0.74
C TYR A 328 17.60 9.53 0.61
N HIS A 329 18.47 10.52 0.53
CA HIS A 329 18.92 11.34 1.67
C HIS A 329 19.00 12.82 1.26
N ILE A 330 19.05 13.72 2.23
CA ILE A 330 19.38 15.14 1.99
C ILE A 330 20.88 15.32 2.13
N ILE A 331 21.48 16.10 1.24
CA ILE A 331 22.84 16.62 1.38
C ILE A 331 22.80 18.11 1.71
N LEU A 332 23.64 18.51 2.67
CA LEU A 332 24.14 19.88 2.78
C LEU A 332 25.57 19.89 2.22
N GLU A 333 25.83 20.74 1.24
CA GLU A 333 27.15 20.98 0.66
C GLU A 333 27.61 22.41 0.97
N VAL A 334 28.75 22.53 1.65
CA VAL A 334 29.36 23.82 2.03
C VAL A 334 30.85 23.74 1.73
N ASN A 335 31.35 24.55 0.79
CA ASN A 335 32.77 24.61 0.39
C ASN A 335 33.36 23.20 0.15
N ASP A 336 32.74 22.45 -0.78
CA ASP A 336 33.05 21.05 -1.15
C ASP A 336 32.94 20.00 -0.02
N GLN A 337 32.53 20.40 1.20
CA GLN A 337 32.23 19.47 2.28
C GLN A 337 30.76 19.06 2.25
N MET A 338 30.51 17.79 1.92
CA MET A 338 29.18 17.19 1.98
C MET A 338 28.89 16.57 3.37
N LYS A 339 27.74 16.94 3.94
CA LYS A 339 27.08 16.22 5.04
C LYS A 339 25.80 15.59 4.51
N ARG A 340 25.50 14.35 4.91
CA ARG A 340 24.28 13.63 4.52
C ARG A 340 23.40 13.31 5.73
N SER A 341 22.09 13.35 5.53
CA SER A 341 21.12 12.76 6.48
C SER A 341 21.28 11.23 6.54
N LYS A 342 20.50 10.59 7.42
CA LYS A 342 20.15 9.18 7.25
C LYS A 342 19.44 8.96 5.91
N THR A 343 19.52 7.75 5.38
CA THR A 343 18.70 7.29 4.26
C THR A 343 17.23 7.13 4.68
N LYS A 344 16.30 7.47 3.79
CA LYS A 344 14.85 7.28 3.95
C LYS A 344 14.29 6.58 2.72
N ASN A 345 13.52 5.54 2.98
CA ASN A 345 12.80 4.79 1.96
C ASN A 345 11.35 5.27 1.90
N ILE A 346 10.84 5.48 0.69
CA ILE A 346 9.42 5.79 0.44
C ILE A 346 8.85 4.90 -0.66
N GLU A 347 7.53 4.85 -0.70
CA GLU A 347 6.73 4.21 -1.73
C GLU A 347 5.90 5.28 -2.44
N ILE A 348 6.04 5.39 -3.76
CA ILE A 348 5.26 6.28 -4.61
C ILE A 348 4.29 5.40 -5.41
N LYS A 349 2.99 5.65 -5.24
CA LYS A 349 1.89 4.86 -5.82
C LYS A 349 1.35 5.50 -7.11
N ASN A 350 0.28 4.91 -7.63
CA ASN A 350 -0.53 5.41 -8.75
C ASN A 350 0.21 5.45 -10.10
N PHE A 351 1.20 4.58 -10.33
CA PHE A 351 1.70 4.31 -11.69
C PHE A 351 0.77 3.33 -12.43
N PRO A 352 0.78 3.31 -13.78
CA PRO A 352 0.09 2.29 -14.57
C PRO A 352 0.47 0.86 -14.14
N LYS A 353 -0.50 -0.06 -14.18
CA LYS A 353 -0.32 -1.48 -13.82
C LYS A 353 -0.27 -2.35 -15.07
N ALA A 354 0.80 -3.13 -15.23
CA ALA A 354 1.14 -3.77 -16.51
C ALA A 354 0.13 -4.85 -16.91
N GLU A 355 -0.41 -5.60 -15.95
CA GLU A 355 -1.47 -6.60 -16.19
C GLU A 355 -2.78 -5.96 -16.69
N SER A 356 -3.01 -4.68 -16.41
CA SER A 356 -4.22 -3.93 -16.80
C SER A 356 -4.06 -3.07 -18.06
N ASP A 357 -2.84 -2.92 -18.59
CA ASP A 357 -2.57 -2.05 -19.73
C ASP A 357 -3.08 -2.67 -21.04
N LYS A 358 -4.11 -2.03 -21.61
CA LYS A 358 -4.74 -2.51 -22.84
C LYS A 358 -3.79 -2.53 -24.04
N ASP A 359 -2.84 -1.60 -24.15
CA ASP A 359 -1.92 -1.59 -25.31
C ASP A 359 -0.98 -2.79 -25.23
N LEU A 360 -0.37 -3.01 -24.06
CA LEU A 360 0.51 -4.17 -23.81
C LEU A 360 -0.25 -5.46 -24.11
N ASN A 361 -1.47 -5.61 -23.59
CA ASN A 361 -2.25 -6.82 -23.76
C ASN A 361 -2.79 -7.02 -25.21
N SER A 362 -3.01 -5.96 -25.99
CA SER A 362 -3.70 -6.06 -27.30
C SER A 362 -2.82 -5.91 -28.55
N GLN A 363 -1.80 -5.05 -28.55
CA GLN A 363 -1.20 -4.48 -29.79
C GLN A 363 0.04 -5.21 -30.35
N PHE A 364 0.28 -6.46 -29.97
CA PHE A 364 1.37 -7.29 -30.50
C PHE A 364 0.93 -8.18 -31.67
N ILE A 365 1.63 -8.09 -32.81
CA ILE A 365 1.36 -8.80 -34.07
C ILE A 365 2.67 -9.41 -34.58
N LEU A 366 2.62 -10.59 -35.20
CA LEU A 366 3.75 -11.19 -35.90
C LEU A 366 3.71 -10.85 -37.39
N ILE A 367 4.86 -10.47 -37.97
CA ILE A 367 5.02 -10.19 -39.41
C ILE A 367 6.21 -10.96 -40.02
N GLU A 368 6.23 -11.08 -41.35
CA GLU A 368 7.39 -11.58 -42.11
C GLU A 368 8.56 -10.58 -42.02
N ASN A 369 9.73 -11.02 -41.56
CA ASN A 369 10.97 -10.24 -41.60
C ASN A 369 11.52 -10.22 -43.04
N ARG A 370 11.39 -9.08 -43.71
CA ARG A 370 11.69 -8.93 -45.14
C ARG A 370 13.18 -8.78 -45.48
N PHE A 371 14.05 -8.64 -44.49
CA PHE A 371 15.45 -8.23 -44.67
C PHE A 371 16.47 -9.37 -44.44
N ILE A 372 16.01 -10.61 -44.33
CA ILE A 372 16.88 -11.78 -44.11
C ILE A 372 17.42 -12.34 -45.43
N ASP A 373 18.73 -12.53 -45.49
CA ASP A 373 19.42 -13.25 -46.55
C ASP A 373 18.88 -14.67 -46.71
N GLY A 374 18.67 -15.09 -47.96
CA GLY A 374 18.11 -16.40 -48.26
C GLY A 374 16.58 -16.49 -48.22
N LYS A 375 15.86 -15.35 -48.34
CA LYS A 375 14.39 -15.30 -48.51
C LYS A 375 13.83 -16.29 -49.53
N ASN A 376 14.52 -16.51 -50.65
CA ASN A 376 14.12 -17.51 -51.65
C ASN A 376 14.05 -18.93 -51.06
N SER A 377 14.99 -19.32 -50.20
CA SER A 377 15.00 -20.64 -49.53
C SER A 377 13.83 -20.84 -48.56
N PHE A 378 13.25 -19.76 -48.04
CA PHE A 378 12.04 -19.81 -47.21
C PHE A 378 10.79 -19.94 -48.09
N GLN A 379 10.71 -19.16 -49.17
CA GLN A 379 9.63 -19.30 -50.17
C GLN A 379 9.61 -20.71 -50.80
N GLU A 380 10.78 -21.28 -51.11
CA GLU A 380 10.91 -22.67 -51.56
C GLU A 380 10.49 -23.70 -50.49
N ARG A 381 10.77 -23.45 -49.20
CA ARG A 381 10.29 -24.29 -48.10
C ARG A 381 8.76 -24.25 -48.01
N ILE A 382 8.15 -23.07 -47.96
CA ILE A 382 6.68 -22.93 -47.94
C ILE A 382 6.05 -23.57 -49.19
N LYS A 383 6.67 -23.41 -50.37
CA LYS A 383 6.22 -24.09 -51.59
C LYS A 383 6.30 -25.62 -51.50
N LYS A 384 7.41 -26.18 -50.99
CA LYS A 384 7.53 -27.63 -50.73
C LYS A 384 6.49 -28.16 -49.74
N LEU A 385 6.06 -27.33 -48.77
CA LEU A 385 4.93 -27.68 -47.91
C LEU A 385 3.65 -27.73 -48.73
N TYR A 386 3.27 -26.63 -49.39
CA TYR A 386 2.11 -26.59 -50.28
C TYR A 386 2.06 -27.79 -51.23
N ASP A 387 3.18 -28.12 -51.87
CA ASP A 387 3.28 -29.27 -52.79
C ASP A 387 3.10 -30.63 -52.12
N LYS A 388 3.48 -30.78 -50.84
CA LYS A 388 3.24 -31.99 -50.04
C LYS A 388 1.77 -32.06 -49.58
N VAL A 389 1.27 -31.02 -48.92
CA VAL A 389 -0.03 -31.04 -48.24
C VAL A 389 -1.24 -30.73 -49.13
N LYS A 390 -1.08 -30.23 -50.36
CA LYS A 390 -2.21 -30.05 -51.32
C LYS A 390 -2.96 -31.34 -51.68
N ASN A 391 -2.38 -32.50 -51.33
CA ASN A 391 -2.89 -33.85 -51.58
C ASN A 391 -3.35 -34.58 -50.30
N GLU A 392 -3.18 -34.00 -49.11
CA GLU A 392 -3.57 -34.59 -47.82
C GLU A 392 -4.89 -33.94 -47.36
N ASN A 393 -5.91 -34.75 -47.01
CA ASN A 393 -7.27 -34.25 -46.75
C ASN A 393 -7.52 -33.75 -45.30
N ASP A 394 -6.68 -34.12 -44.32
CA ASP A 394 -6.92 -33.89 -42.88
C ASP A 394 -5.81 -33.06 -42.22
N LEU A 395 -5.88 -31.72 -42.36
CA LEU A 395 -4.86 -30.78 -41.84
C LEU A 395 -5.43 -29.68 -40.95
N THR A 396 -6.70 -29.77 -40.56
CA THR A 396 -7.43 -28.68 -39.89
C THR A 396 -6.90 -28.32 -38.49
N ASN A 397 -6.18 -29.22 -37.82
CA ASN A 397 -5.54 -28.97 -36.51
C ASN A 397 -4.16 -29.62 -36.39
N LEU A 398 -3.08 -28.85 -36.61
CA LEU A 398 -1.70 -29.28 -36.37
C LEU A 398 -1.19 -28.77 -35.02
N GLU A 399 -1.29 -29.60 -33.98
CA GLU A 399 -0.66 -29.32 -32.69
C GLU A 399 0.87 -29.53 -32.78
N ILE A 400 1.66 -28.53 -32.34
CA ILE A 400 3.13 -28.57 -32.46
C ILE A 400 3.72 -29.44 -31.34
N THR A 401 3.63 -30.75 -31.53
CA THR A 401 4.20 -31.75 -30.60
C THR A 401 5.68 -32.02 -30.88
N ASP A 402 6.07 -32.20 -32.15
CA ASP A 402 7.49 -32.21 -32.58
C ASP A 402 7.98 -30.80 -32.94
N LYS A 403 8.51 -30.11 -31.93
CA LYS A 403 8.85 -28.68 -31.99
C LYS A 403 9.90 -28.35 -33.05
N THR A 404 10.97 -29.14 -33.15
CA THR A 404 12.18 -28.70 -33.87
C THR A 404 11.98 -28.68 -35.39
N ASN A 405 11.37 -29.73 -35.95
CA ASN A 405 11.30 -29.91 -37.39
C ASN A 405 10.28 -28.98 -38.05
N LEU A 406 9.06 -28.90 -37.52
CA LEU A 406 7.98 -28.08 -38.10
C LEU A 406 8.25 -26.58 -37.97
N LEU A 407 8.81 -26.13 -36.84
CA LEU A 407 9.16 -24.72 -36.62
C LEU A 407 10.31 -24.28 -37.53
N THR A 408 11.41 -25.06 -37.59
CA THR A 408 12.55 -24.80 -38.49
C THR A 408 12.11 -24.79 -39.96
N PHE A 409 11.18 -25.67 -40.33
CA PHE A 409 10.61 -25.71 -41.67
C PHE A 409 9.86 -24.42 -42.01
N LEU A 410 8.99 -23.96 -41.10
CA LEU A 410 8.20 -22.74 -41.23
C LEU A 410 8.98 -21.46 -40.92
N GLY A 411 10.31 -21.53 -40.80
CA GLY A 411 11.19 -20.38 -40.64
C GLY A 411 11.19 -19.74 -39.25
N PHE A 412 10.68 -20.43 -38.23
CA PHE A 412 10.70 -20.00 -36.84
C PHE A 412 11.95 -20.48 -36.12
N SER A 413 12.44 -19.67 -35.18
CA SER A 413 13.29 -20.18 -34.10
C SER A 413 12.43 -20.95 -33.08
N ASN A 414 13.02 -21.94 -32.41
CA ASN A 414 12.33 -22.69 -31.35
C ASN A 414 11.95 -21.81 -30.16
N GLU A 415 12.75 -20.77 -29.90
CA GLU A 415 12.48 -19.67 -28.97
C GLU A 415 13.04 -18.38 -29.58
N TRP A 416 12.38 -17.25 -29.34
CA TRP A 416 12.88 -15.91 -29.69
C TRP A 416 12.95 -15.08 -28.41
N ASN A 417 14.17 -14.76 -27.98
CA ASN A 417 14.44 -14.21 -26.66
C ASN A 417 15.17 -12.87 -26.78
N ILE A 418 14.63 -11.84 -26.13
CA ILE A 418 15.28 -10.55 -25.91
C ILE A 418 15.69 -10.49 -24.44
N LEU A 419 16.99 -10.62 -24.17
CA LEU A 419 17.54 -10.75 -22.83
C LEU A 419 18.45 -9.56 -22.50
N ARG A 420 18.28 -8.97 -21.31
CA ARG A 420 19.25 -8.01 -20.76
C ARG A 420 20.57 -8.71 -20.47
N LYS A 421 21.69 -8.22 -21.03
CA LYS A 421 23.03 -8.74 -20.72
C LYS A 421 23.43 -8.26 -19.32
N THR A 422 23.71 -9.19 -18.42
CA THR A 422 24.06 -8.92 -17.00
C THR A 422 25.57 -8.83 -16.77
N ASP A 423 26.32 -8.21 -17.68
CA ASP A 423 27.76 -7.97 -17.51
C ASP A 423 28.01 -6.65 -16.78
N ASN A 424 28.97 -6.66 -15.83
CA ASN A 424 29.30 -5.56 -14.91
C ASN A 424 29.87 -4.27 -15.57
N SER A 425 29.80 -4.12 -16.90
CA SER A 425 30.37 -3.00 -17.65
C SER A 425 29.30 -2.01 -18.14
N SER A 426 28.86 -1.11 -17.27
CA SER A 426 28.33 0.26 -17.53
C SER A 426 27.26 0.51 -18.62
N GLN A 427 26.77 -0.50 -19.35
CA GLN A 427 25.88 -0.37 -20.51
C GLN A 427 24.91 -1.55 -20.52
N ASN A 428 23.60 -1.29 -20.37
CA ASN A 428 22.55 -2.30 -20.35
C ASN A 428 22.26 -2.82 -21.77
N LYS A 429 23.20 -3.54 -22.39
CA LYS A 429 22.97 -4.09 -23.74
C LYS A 429 21.96 -5.22 -23.69
N TYR A 430 20.93 -5.15 -24.52
CA TYR A 430 19.99 -6.26 -24.73
C TYR A 430 20.47 -7.11 -25.91
N ILE A 431 20.53 -8.42 -25.72
CA ILE A 431 20.83 -9.38 -26.77
C ILE A 431 19.50 -9.92 -27.28
N VAL A 432 19.21 -9.60 -28.55
CA VAL A 432 18.17 -10.30 -29.32
C VAL A 432 18.83 -11.57 -29.86
N ASN A 433 18.43 -12.74 -29.35
CA ASN A 433 18.92 -14.01 -29.89
C ASN A 433 18.09 -14.42 -31.12
N ASP A 434 18.22 -13.66 -32.20
CA ASP A 434 17.55 -13.90 -33.49
C ASP A 434 18.48 -14.57 -34.51
N ALA A 435 18.96 -15.76 -34.16
CA ALA A 435 19.67 -16.59 -35.11
C ALA A 435 18.69 -17.26 -36.10
N ARG A 436 18.17 -16.47 -37.07
CA ARG A 436 17.48 -16.88 -38.32
C ARG A 436 15.94 -16.97 -38.30
N SER A 437 15.21 -16.18 -37.49
CA SER A 437 13.75 -16.12 -37.58
C SER A 437 13.28 -15.31 -38.81
N TYR A 438 12.55 -15.93 -39.73
CA TYR A 438 11.87 -15.21 -40.84
C TYR A 438 10.68 -14.35 -40.36
N TRP A 439 10.51 -14.22 -39.05
CA TRP A 439 9.35 -13.63 -38.40
C TRP A 439 9.77 -12.68 -37.29
N GLU A 440 9.13 -11.53 -37.22
CA GLU A 440 9.44 -10.45 -36.30
C GLU A 440 8.15 -9.91 -35.67
N PHE A 441 8.21 -9.61 -34.37
CA PHE A 441 7.06 -9.03 -33.67
C PHE A 441 7.02 -7.52 -33.84
N GLN A 442 5.82 -6.98 -34.01
CA GLN A 442 5.52 -5.55 -33.97
C GLN A 442 4.68 -5.20 -32.74
N PHE A 443 4.88 -3.99 -32.22
CA PHE A 443 3.98 -3.32 -31.30
C PHE A 443 3.45 -2.05 -31.98
N LYS A 444 2.13 -1.88 -32.03
CA LYS A 444 1.46 -0.75 -32.75
C LYS A 444 2.07 -0.48 -34.15
N GLY A 445 2.27 -1.55 -34.93
CA GLY A 445 2.76 -1.47 -36.32
C GLY A 445 4.25 -1.16 -36.52
N THR A 446 5.03 -0.97 -35.45
CA THR A 446 6.50 -0.81 -35.54
C THR A 446 7.20 -2.05 -34.96
N LYS A 447 8.33 -2.46 -35.55
CA LYS A 447 9.10 -3.64 -35.13
C LYS A 447 9.56 -3.52 -33.68
N LEU A 448 9.43 -4.58 -32.90
CA LEU A 448 9.82 -4.59 -31.49
C LEU A 448 11.34 -4.39 -31.31
N SER A 449 12.14 -4.83 -32.28
CA SER A 449 13.58 -4.58 -32.41
C SER A 449 13.92 -3.08 -32.53
N ASP A 450 13.12 -2.31 -33.28
CA ASP A 450 13.29 -0.86 -33.47
C ASP A 450 12.72 -0.04 -32.29
N LEU A 451 11.77 -0.59 -31.54
CA LEU A 451 11.09 0.09 -30.43
C LEU A 451 11.74 -0.12 -29.07
N LEU A 452 12.54 -1.17 -28.92
CA LEU A 452 13.39 -1.38 -27.76
C LEU A 452 14.73 -0.69 -28.04
N ASP A 453 15.02 0.42 -27.36
CA ASP A 453 16.39 0.94 -27.36
C ASP A 453 17.31 -0.17 -26.83
N THR A 454 18.17 -0.67 -27.71
CA THR A 454 19.03 -1.84 -27.48
C THR A 454 20.05 -1.63 -26.35
N ASN A 455 20.17 -0.40 -25.84
CA ASN A 455 21.01 -0.01 -24.71
C ASN A 455 20.26 0.12 -23.37
N THR A 456 18.93 -0.04 -23.35
CA THR A 456 18.10 0.18 -22.16
C THR A 456 16.87 -0.74 -22.02
N GLY A 457 16.40 -1.39 -23.09
CA GLY A 457 15.26 -2.31 -23.07
C GLY A 457 13.93 -1.65 -22.72
N ILE A 458 13.81 -0.38 -23.09
CA ILE A 458 12.59 0.42 -22.90
C ILE A 458 11.73 0.30 -24.15
N LEU A 459 10.46 -0.06 -23.99
CA LEU A 459 9.48 0.02 -25.07
C LEU A 459 9.08 1.47 -25.30
N ILE A 460 9.38 1.99 -26.49
CA ILE A 460 8.94 3.30 -26.95
C ILE A 460 7.55 3.17 -27.58
N ASP A 461 6.62 4.05 -27.23
CA ASP A 461 5.34 4.17 -27.93
C ASP A 461 5.56 4.83 -29.32
N PRO A 462 5.22 4.18 -30.44
CA PRO A 462 5.59 4.68 -31.77
C PRO A 462 4.89 5.97 -32.17
N GLU A 463 3.65 6.19 -31.71
CA GLU A 463 2.84 7.36 -32.05
C GLU A 463 3.37 8.63 -31.37
N THR A 464 3.66 8.53 -30.07
CA THR A 464 4.09 9.67 -29.24
C THR A 464 5.59 9.80 -29.12
N ARG A 465 6.35 8.76 -29.53
CA ARG A 465 7.79 8.58 -29.30
C ARG A 465 8.20 8.65 -27.81
N LYS A 466 7.24 8.53 -26.89
CA LYS A 466 7.50 8.50 -25.45
C LYS A 466 7.87 7.09 -25.00
N GLU A 467 8.88 7.00 -24.16
CA GLU A 467 9.24 5.79 -23.43
C GLU A 467 8.11 5.37 -22.48
N LYS A 468 7.67 4.11 -22.57
CA LYS A 468 6.50 3.60 -21.84
C LYS A 468 6.89 2.76 -20.62
N ILE A 469 7.61 1.66 -20.81
CA ILE A 469 7.95 0.65 -19.79
C ILE A 469 9.33 0.04 -20.09
N SER A 470 10.09 -0.36 -19.05
CA SER A 470 11.31 -1.15 -19.22
C SER A 470 11.04 -2.62 -18.88
N PHE A 471 11.53 -3.55 -19.70
CA PHE A 471 11.42 -4.99 -19.46
C PHE A 471 12.75 -5.57 -18.98
N TYR A 472 12.69 -6.60 -18.13
CA TYR A 472 13.86 -7.40 -17.77
C TYR A 472 14.24 -8.36 -18.91
N SER A 473 13.24 -9.04 -19.47
CA SER A 473 13.35 -9.86 -20.67
C SER A 473 12.00 -10.04 -21.34
N ILE A 474 12.03 -10.42 -22.62
CA ILE A 474 10.87 -10.85 -23.41
C ILE A 474 11.22 -12.21 -24.02
N GLN A 475 10.35 -13.20 -23.85
CA GLN A 475 10.48 -14.52 -24.47
C GLN A 475 9.26 -14.79 -25.33
N ILE A 476 9.46 -15.35 -26.52
CA ILE A 476 8.36 -15.66 -27.43
C ILE A 476 8.49 -17.08 -27.95
N LYS A 477 7.36 -17.79 -27.91
CA LYS A 477 7.28 -19.24 -28.15
C LYS A 477 6.00 -19.59 -28.94
N PRO A 478 6.09 -20.31 -30.06
CA PRO A 478 4.92 -20.83 -30.76
C PRO A 478 4.22 -21.94 -29.95
N ILE A 479 2.88 -21.97 -30.00
CA ILE A 479 2.02 -22.93 -29.30
C ILE A 479 1.33 -23.88 -30.29
N LYS A 480 0.60 -23.34 -31.27
CA LYS A 480 -0.29 -24.11 -32.16
C LYS A 480 -0.29 -23.52 -33.57
N ILE A 481 -0.52 -24.38 -34.56
CA ILE A 481 -0.96 -23.98 -35.91
C ILE A 481 -2.35 -24.57 -36.16
N SER A 482 -3.30 -23.74 -36.60
CA SER A 482 -4.69 -24.14 -36.84
C SER A 482 -5.20 -23.57 -38.16
N ASN A 483 -6.34 -24.11 -38.64
CA ASN A 483 -7.00 -23.66 -39.86
C ASN A 483 -6.01 -23.54 -41.03
N PHE A 484 -5.24 -24.61 -41.26
CA PHE A 484 -4.32 -24.67 -42.37
C PHE A 484 -5.12 -24.91 -43.66
N GLU A 485 -5.38 -23.83 -44.39
CA GLU A 485 -6.23 -23.78 -45.56
C GLU A 485 -5.39 -23.61 -46.84
N ILE A 486 -5.63 -24.48 -47.82
CA ILE A 486 -4.99 -24.45 -49.13
C ILE A 486 -6.05 -24.06 -50.18
N ASN A 487 -5.96 -22.83 -50.70
CA ASN A 487 -6.75 -22.44 -51.86
C ASN A 487 -5.99 -22.84 -53.14
N LYS A 488 -6.49 -23.88 -53.81
CA LYS A 488 -5.90 -24.45 -55.04
C LYS A 488 -6.04 -23.53 -56.27
N ILE A 489 -6.98 -22.58 -56.26
CA ILE A 489 -7.23 -21.65 -57.38
C ILE A 489 -6.29 -20.44 -57.28
N GLU A 490 -6.12 -19.90 -56.07
CA GLU A 490 -5.25 -18.74 -55.83
C GLU A 490 -3.78 -19.13 -55.53
N GLU A 491 -3.45 -20.42 -55.61
CA GLU A 491 -2.16 -21.00 -55.19
C GLU A 491 -1.67 -20.43 -53.84
N SER A 492 -2.59 -20.38 -52.87
CA SER A 492 -2.35 -19.73 -51.58
C SER A 492 -2.53 -20.67 -50.40
N LEU A 493 -1.72 -20.44 -49.38
CA LEU A 493 -1.70 -21.14 -48.11
C LEU A 493 -2.01 -20.11 -47.03
N THR A 494 -3.05 -20.35 -46.23
CA THR A 494 -3.37 -19.56 -45.05
C THR A 494 -3.33 -20.47 -43.83
N ALA A 495 -2.75 -20.00 -42.73
CA ALA A 495 -2.80 -20.70 -41.46
C ALA A 495 -2.82 -19.71 -40.30
N LYS A 496 -3.49 -20.10 -39.20
CA LYS A 496 -3.49 -19.37 -37.94
C LYS A 496 -2.36 -19.88 -37.07
N PHE A 497 -1.55 -18.97 -36.58
CA PHE A 497 -0.41 -19.26 -35.71
C PHE A 497 -0.66 -18.66 -34.32
N THR A 498 -0.64 -19.50 -33.30
CA THR A 498 -0.81 -19.10 -31.90
C THR A 498 0.55 -19.05 -31.20
N TYR A 499 0.89 -17.91 -30.57
CA TYR A 499 2.14 -17.68 -29.83
C TYR A 499 1.86 -17.32 -28.37
N GLU A 500 2.76 -17.75 -27.48
CA GLU A 500 2.92 -17.25 -26.11
C GLU A 500 4.02 -16.19 -26.12
N ILE A 501 3.68 -14.96 -25.71
CA ILE A 501 4.61 -13.86 -25.50
C ILE A 501 4.70 -13.62 -23.99
N LYS A 502 5.86 -13.89 -23.39
CA LYS A 502 6.14 -13.71 -21.96
C LYS A 502 6.97 -12.46 -21.75
N PHE A 503 6.43 -11.48 -21.03
CA PHE A 503 7.14 -10.28 -20.60
C PHE A 503 7.53 -10.43 -19.13
N TYR A 504 8.82 -10.31 -18.82
CA TYR A 504 9.28 -10.26 -17.44
C TYR A 504 9.42 -8.79 -17.04
N VAL A 505 8.46 -8.31 -16.25
CA VAL A 505 8.44 -6.93 -15.72
C VAL A 505 9.03 -6.87 -14.31
N TYR A 506 9.40 -5.67 -13.88
CA TYR A 506 9.92 -5.42 -12.54
C TYR A 506 8.82 -5.62 -11.48
N TYR A 507 9.11 -6.42 -10.46
CA TYR A 507 8.17 -6.79 -9.39
C TYR A 507 8.82 -6.68 -8.01
N ALA A 508 9.44 -5.53 -7.72
CA ALA A 508 10.05 -5.31 -6.42
C ALA A 508 8.99 -5.27 -5.30
N ASN A 509 9.22 -5.99 -4.19
CA ASN A 509 8.38 -5.85 -2.99
C ASN A 509 8.91 -4.77 -2.02
N ASN A 510 10.14 -4.28 -2.25
CA ASN A 510 10.82 -3.24 -1.50
C ASN A 510 12.05 -2.74 -2.31
N VAL A 511 12.80 -1.77 -1.76
CA VAL A 511 14.01 -1.18 -2.38
C VAL A 511 15.13 -2.19 -2.68
N ASP A 512 15.16 -3.35 -2.03
CA ASP A 512 16.27 -4.32 -2.16
C ASP A 512 15.93 -5.55 -3.00
N SER A 513 14.68 -5.69 -3.42
CA SER A 513 14.22 -6.80 -4.24
C SER A 513 14.75 -6.72 -5.68
N ASN A 514 15.14 -7.88 -6.21
CA ASN A 514 15.46 -8.10 -7.63
C ASN A 514 14.44 -9.02 -8.31
N ASN A 515 13.22 -9.11 -7.75
CA ASN A 515 12.17 -9.97 -8.28
C ASN A 515 11.61 -9.42 -9.60
N THR A 516 11.30 -10.34 -10.50
CA THR A 516 10.51 -10.08 -11.70
C THR A 516 9.18 -10.85 -11.62
N LYS A 517 8.19 -10.43 -12.39
CA LYS A 517 6.95 -11.19 -12.60
C LYS A 517 6.68 -11.34 -14.09
N GLU A 518 6.22 -12.53 -14.46
CA GLU A 518 5.83 -12.87 -15.82
C GLU A 518 4.42 -12.33 -16.12
N ILE A 519 4.26 -11.68 -17.26
CA ILE A 519 2.98 -11.36 -17.90
C ILE A 519 2.95 -12.11 -19.22
N SER A 520 1.97 -13.00 -19.38
CA SER A 520 1.89 -13.89 -20.54
C SER A 520 0.69 -13.56 -21.41
N LEU A 521 0.94 -13.34 -22.70
CA LEU A 521 -0.06 -13.05 -23.70
C LEU A 521 -0.10 -14.17 -24.74
N ILE A 522 -1.30 -14.67 -25.02
CA ILE A 522 -1.52 -15.57 -26.16
C ILE A 522 -2.01 -14.73 -27.34
N LYS A 523 -1.30 -14.83 -28.47
CA LYS A 523 -1.63 -14.11 -29.72
C LYS A 523 -1.84 -15.08 -30.87
N GLU A 524 -2.99 -15.00 -31.52
CA GLU A 524 -3.26 -15.68 -32.77
C GLU A 524 -3.11 -14.70 -33.94
N ASN A 525 -2.23 -15.01 -34.88
CA ASN A 525 -2.04 -14.25 -36.12
C ASN A 525 -2.37 -15.13 -37.32
N THR A 526 -3.16 -14.62 -38.26
CA THR A 526 -3.40 -15.32 -39.54
C THR A 526 -2.30 -14.94 -40.51
N ILE A 527 -1.54 -15.93 -40.97
CA ILE A 527 -0.46 -15.78 -41.94
C ILE A 527 -0.96 -16.34 -43.27
N SER A 528 -1.04 -15.49 -44.28
CA SER A 528 -1.38 -15.87 -45.66
C SER A 528 -0.17 -15.70 -46.56
N TRP A 529 0.23 -16.79 -47.21
CA TRP A 529 1.19 -16.81 -48.32
C TRP A 529 0.45 -17.01 -49.63
N LYS A 530 0.82 -16.27 -50.68
CA LYS A 530 0.36 -16.50 -52.04
C LYS A 530 1.56 -16.78 -52.94
N GLN A 531 1.47 -17.79 -53.80
CA GLN A 531 2.45 -17.96 -54.87
C GLN A 531 2.35 -16.74 -55.79
N LYS A 532 3.44 -15.95 -55.89
CA LYS A 532 3.52 -14.95 -56.95
C LYS A 532 3.65 -15.69 -58.27
N THR A 533 2.59 -15.71 -59.06
CA THR A 533 2.69 -16.00 -60.48
C THR A 533 3.66 -15.00 -61.12
N LEU A 534 4.59 -15.51 -61.92
CA LEU A 534 5.58 -14.69 -62.64
C LEU A 534 4.88 -13.96 -63.80
N GLY A 535 4.23 -12.84 -63.45
CA GLY A 535 3.55 -11.92 -64.35
C GLY A 535 3.77 -10.48 -63.88
N TYR A 536 4.06 -9.60 -64.82
CA TYR A 536 4.61 -8.23 -64.65
C TYR A 536 3.98 -7.34 -63.54
N TYR A 537 4.87 -6.51 -62.96
CA TYR A 537 4.67 -5.40 -62.00
C TYR A 537 4.31 -5.73 -60.52
N PRO A 538 4.98 -5.10 -59.54
CA PRO A 538 4.71 -5.30 -58.12
C PRO A 538 3.67 -4.29 -57.58
N SER A 539 2.42 -4.73 -57.43
CA SER A 539 1.45 -4.09 -56.54
C SER A 539 0.74 -5.14 -55.69
N PHE A 540 1.07 -5.22 -54.40
CA PHE A 540 0.38 -6.12 -53.47
C PHE A 540 0.09 -5.44 -52.14
N PHE A 541 -1.21 -5.45 -51.81
CA PHE A 541 -1.80 -4.87 -50.62
C PHE A 541 -1.49 -5.72 -49.37
N ILE A 542 -1.31 -5.06 -48.23
CA ILE A 542 -1.56 -5.67 -46.92
C ILE A 542 -3.06 -5.53 -46.67
N ASN A 543 -3.83 -6.61 -46.81
CA ASN A 543 -5.27 -6.57 -46.56
C ASN A 543 -5.54 -6.83 -45.06
N ILE A 544 -5.33 -5.81 -44.23
CA ILE A 544 -5.68 -5.85 -42.80
C ILE A 544 -7.21 -5.70 -42.67
N LYS A 545 -7.94 -6.82 -42.69
CA LYS A 545 -9.35 -6.83 -42.28
C LYS A 545 -9.44 -6.63 -40.76
N PHE A 546 -9.63 -5.38 -40.34
CA PHE A 546 -10.19 -5.09 -39.03
C PHE A 546 -11.63 -5.61 -38.97
N LEU A 547 -11.89 -6.69 -38.22
CA LEU A 547 -13.23 -6.99 -37.74
C LEU A 547 -13.49 -6.15 -36.47
N GLN A 548 -13.95 -4.91 -36.67
CA GLN A 548 -14.70 -4.21 -35.63
C GLN A 548 -16.16 -4.63 -35.70
N VAL A 549 -16.56 -5.58 -34.87
CA VAL A 549 -17.99 -5.83 -34.60
C VAL A 549 -18.42 -4.90 -33.46
N PHE A 550 -18.78 -3.67 -33.80
CA PHE A 550 -19.62 -2.85 -32.92
C PHE A 550 -21.07 -3.29 -33.09
N ASN A 551 -21.58 -4.08 -32.16
CA ASN A 551 -23.02 -4.19 -31.95
C ASN A 551 -23.41 -3.19 -30.87
N PHE A 552 -23.96 -2.05 -31.28
CA PHE A 552 -24.80 -1.23 -30.41
C PHE A 552 -26.26 -1.68 -30.56
N LYS A 553 -26.87 -2.04 -29.44
CA LYS A 553 -28.28 -1.80 -29.14
C LYS A 553 -28.33 -1.19 -27.74
#